data_AF-A0A428U8F9-F1
#
_entry.id   AF-A0A428U8F9-F1
#
_cell.length_a   1.000
_cell.length_b   1.000
_cell.length_c   1.000
_cell.angle_alpha   90.00
_cell.angle_beta   90.00
_cell.angle_gamma   90.00
#
_symmetry.space_group_name_H-M   'P 1'
#
loop_
_entity.id
_entity.type
_entity.pdbx_description
1 polymer ?
#
loop_
_entity_poly.entity_id
_entity_poly.type
_entity_poly.pdbx_seq_one_letter_code
_entity_poly.pdbx_strand_id
1 'polypeptide(L)'
;MSTLKRKAAAAAGRGDAKKPKADGNIASFFGAAPKPAGSVAAAPAVKFDKAKWLGTLTAEQKELLQLEINTLDDSWLAHLKDDITTKEFLDLKRFLNRETAAGRKWFPPKEDVYSWSRHTKFNNVKVVIVGQDPYHNNNQAHGLAFSVRPPTPAPPSLKNMYIALKKDYPSFEPPPNKGGLLTPWADRGVLMLNTCLTVRAHEANSHSNRGWERFTQKGH
;
A
#
# COMPACT_ATOMS: atom_id res chain seq x y z
N MET A 1 66.36 -35.40 21.67
CA MET A 1 65.30 -34.36 21.63
C MET A 1 64.80 -34.26 20.18
N SER A 2 64.06 -35.24 19.65
CA SER A 2 62.59 -35.33 19.71
C SER A 2 61.87 -33.99 19.54
N THR A 3 61.34 -33.69 18.35
CA THR A 3 59.89 -33.74 18.07
C THR A 3 59.58 -33.24 16.66
N LEU A 4 58.84 -34.06 15.92
CA LEU A 4 58.15 -33.70 14.68
C LEU A 4 57.05 -32.66 14.94
N LYS A 5 56.85 -31.72 14.02
CA LYS A 5 55.54 -31.09 13.78
C LYS A 5 55.20 -31.07 12.30
N ARG A 6 54.05 -31.71 12.00
CA ARG A 6 53.36 -31.79 10.70
C ARG A 6 52.54 -30.52 10.44
N LYS A 7 52.43 -30.12 9.16
CA LYS A 7 51.19 -29.79 8.40
C LYS A 7 51.64 -29.14 7.09
N ALA A 8 51.55 -29.75 5.91
CA ALA A 8 50.42 -30.31 5.15
C ALA A 8 49.36 -29.29 4.71
N ALA A 9 49.34 -29.14 3.37
CA ALA A 9 48.22 -28.84 2.47
C ALA A 9 47.68 -27.41 2.39
N ALA A 10 48.07 -26.77 1.27
CA ALA A 10 47.30 -25.77 0.57
C ALA A 10 45.95 -26.37 0.13
N ALA A 11 44.86 -25.65 0.42
CA ALA A 11 43.56 -25.86 -0.19
C ALA A 11 43.00 -24.48 -0.56
N ALA A 12 43.16 -24.12 -1.82
CA ALA A 12 42.50 -22.99 -2.45
C ALA A 12 41.04 -23.37 -2.73
N GLY A 13 40.14 -23.07 -1.80
CA GLY A 13 38.70 -23.10 -2.05
C GLY A 13 38.28 -21.81 -2.73
N ARG A 14 38.12 -21.83 -4.07
CA ARG A 14 37.42 -20.77 -4.79
C ARG A 14 35.93 -20.88 -4.45
N GLY A 15 35.39 -19.83 -3.84
CA GLY A 15 33.97 -19.70 -3.56
C GLY A 15 33.15 -19.60 -4.84
N ASP A 16 32.03 -20.32 -4.86
CA ASP A 16 30.95 -20.21 -5.84
C ASP A 16 30.42 -18.77 -5.90
N ALA A 17 30.75 -18.08 -7.00
CA ALA A 17 30.18 -16.79 -7.33
C ALA A 17 28.73 -16.99 -7.81
N LYS A 18 27.79 -16.69 -6.90
CA LYS A 18 26.36 -16.65 -7.17
C LYS A 18 26.06 -15.52 -8.16
N LYS A 19 25.69 -15.90 -9.39
CA LYS A 19 25.21 -15.03 -10.49
C LYS A 19 24.12 -14.06 -9.98
N PRO A 20 24.25 -12.73 -10.11
CA PRO A 20 23.16 -11.82 -9.84
C PRO A 20 22.08 -11.96 -10.92
N LYS A 21 20.82 -12.03 -10.47
CA LYS A 21 19.62 -12.15 -11.30
C LYS A 21 19.41 -10.88 -12.11
N ALA A 22 18.92 -11.08 -13.33
CA ALA A 22 18.60 -10.06 -14.31
C ALA A 22 17.74 -8.93 -13.72
N ASP A 23 18.23 -7.70 -13.95
CA ASP A 23 17.48 -6.47 -13.76
C ASP A 23 16.22 -6.51 -14.63
N GLY A 24 15.06 -6.61 -13.98
CA GLY A 24 13.76 -6.44 -14.61
C GLY A 24 13.60 -4.99 -15.04
N ASN A 25 13.96 -4.71 -16.29
CA ASN A 25 13.76 -3.43 -16.94
C ASN A 25 12.26 -3.08 -16.98
N ILE A 26 11.83 -2.18 -16.10
CA ILE A 26 10.45 -1.66 -16.00
C ILE A 26 10.05 -0.80 -17.23
N ALA A 27 11.02 -0.44 -18.08
CA ALA A 27 10.80 0.47 -19.20
C ALA A 27 10.04 -0.15 -20.40
N SER A 28 9.75 -1.45 -20.38
CA SER A 28 8.92 -2.09 -21.43
C SER A 28 7.41 -2.00 -21.18
N PHE A 29 6.97 -1.44 -20.04
CA PHE A 29 5.55 -1.29 -19.70
C PHE A 29 4.93 0.05 -20.12
N PHE A 30 5.74 1.03 -20.53
CA PHE A 30 5.26 2.36 -20.90
C PHE A 30 5.60 2.64 -22.36
N GLY A 31 4.60 2.46 -23.23
CA GLY A 31 4.60 3.08 -24.56
C GLY A 31 4.71 4.60 -24.47
N ALA A 32 5.16 5.23 -25.56
CA ALA A 32 5.50 6.64 -25.65
C ALA A 32 4.51 7.59 -24.92
N ALA A 33 5.08 8.61 -24.25
CA ALA A 33 4.34 9.60 -23.49
C ALA A 33 3.27 10.31 -24.34
N PRO A 34 2.01 10.43 -23.87
CA PRO A 34 1.01 11.23 -24.57
C PRO A 34 1.26 12.72 -24.36
N LYS A 35 0.97 13.52 -25.40
CA LYS A 35 0.96 14.99 -25.36
C LYS A 35 -0.05 15.53 -24.32
N PRO A 36 0.16 16.75 -23.77
CA PRO A 36 -0.70 17.29 -22.73
C PRO A 36 -2.10 17.56 -23.29
N ALA A 37 -3.07 16.75 -22.88
CA ALA A 37 -4.48 16.96 -23.19
C ALA A 37 -5.09 17.93 -22.17
N GLY A 38 -5.85 18.91 -22.69
CA GLY A 38 -6.67 19.84 -21.92
C GLY A 38 -7.69 19.13 -21.01
N SER A 39 -8.35 19.91 -20.16
CA SER A 39 -9.21 19.45 -19.06
C SER A 39 -10.01 18.19 -19.41
N VAL A 40 -9.57 17.05 -18.89
CA VAL A 40 -10.28 15.79 -19.04
C VAL A 40 -11.57 15.94 -18.24
N ALA A 41 -12.71 15.99 -18.94
CA ALA A 41 -14.02 15.97 -18.31
C ALA A 41 -14.11 14.73 -17.42
N ALA A 42 -14.58 14.91 -16.18
CA ALA A 42 -14.76 13.82 -15.23
C ALA A 42 -15.62 12.72 -15.85
N ALA A 43 -15.16 11.46 -15.78
CA ALA A 43 -15.95 10.31 -16.18
C ALA A 43 -17.31 10.34 -15.44
N PRO A 44 -18.42 9.96 -16.11
CA PRO A 44 -19.74 10.00 -15.50
C PRO A 44 -19.75 9.14 -14.23
N ALA A 45 -20.20 9.74 -13.11
CA ALA A 45 -20.32 9.03 -11.85
C ALA A 45 -21.26 7.84 -12.01
N VAL A 46 -20.79 6.64 -11.65
CA VAL A 46 -21.63 5.44 -11.55
C VAL A 46 -22.77 5.76 -10.58
N LYS A 47 -24.03 5.61 -11.04
CA LYS A 47 -25.20 5.69 -10.15
C LYS A 47 -25.25 4.44 -9.28
N PHE A 48 -24.51 4.46 -8.17
CA PHE A 48 -24.49 3.39 -7.18
C PHE A 48 -25.51 3.65 -6.07
N ASP A 49 -26.50 2.76 -5.97
CA ASP A 49 -27.45 2.75 -4.87
C ASP A 49 -26.94 1.83 -3.75
N LYS A 50 -26.29 2.44 -2.77
CA LYS A 50 -25.73 1.76 -1.60
C LYS A 50 -26.80 1.06 -0.78
N ALA A 51 -27.99 1.66 -0.62
CA ALA A 51 -29.07 1.07 0.16
C ALA A 51 -29.60 -0.20 -0.48
N LYS A 52 -29.80 -0.17 -1.80
CA LYS A 52 -30.19 -1.36 -2.57
C LYS A 52 -29.14 -2.47 -2.49
N TRP A 53 -27.86 -2.13 -2.63
CA TRP A 53 -26.78 -3.11 -2.49
C TRP A 53 -26.69 -3.70 -1.07
N LEU A 54 -26.86 -2.90 -0.03
CA LEU A 54 -26.96 -3.41 1.34
C LEU A 54 -28.15 -4.38 1.51
N GLY A 55 -29.25 -4.17 0.77
CA GLY A 55 -30.39 -5.09 0.73
C GLY A 55 -30.05 -6.48 0.18
N THR A 56 -29.01 -6.60 -0.65
CA THR A 56 -28.61 -7.90 -1.25
C THR A 56 -27.63 -8.70 -0.37
N LEU A 57 -27.04 -8.09 0.65
CA LEU A 57 -26.05 -8.75 1.51
C LEU A 57 -26.70 -9.64 2.57
N THR A 58 -26.07 -10.77 2.85
CA THR A 58 -26.43 -11.63 3.99
C THR A 58 -26.10 -10.94 5.33
N ALA A 59 -26.67 -11.45 6.43
CA ALA A 59 -26.37 -10.94 7.77
C ALA A 59 -24.86 -11.04 8.10
N GLU A 60 -24.23 -12.18 7.79
CA GLU A 60 -22.79 -12.38 8.00
C GLU A 60 -21.96 -11.40 7.15
N GLN A 61 -22.34 -11.18 5.89
CA GLN A 61 -21.65 -10.21 5.04
C GLN A 61 -21.74 -8.79 5.60
N LYS A 62 -22.91 -8.37 6.09
CA LYS A 62 -23.07 -7.05 6.72
C LYS A 62 -22.18 -6.89 7.95
N GLU A 63 -22.09 -7.93 8.78
CA GLU A 63 -21.22 -7.93 9.95
C GLU A 63 -19.74 -7.83 9.57
N LEU A 64 -19.29 -8.66 8.63
CA LEU A 64 -17.88 -8.71 8.20
C LEU A 64 -17.46 -7.45 7.44
N LEU A 65 -18.36 -6.84 6.68
CA LEU A 65 -18.10 -5.69 5.79
C LEU A 65 -18.41 -4.33 6.43
N GLN A 66 -18.69 -4.29 7.73
CA GLN A 66 -19.06 -3.05 8.42
C GLN A 66 -18.02 -1.93 8.22
N LEU A 67 -16.73 -2.29 8.13
CA LEU A 67 -15.68 -1.30 7.92
C LEU A 67 -15.76 -0.68 6.53
N GLU A 68 -15.88 -1.51 5.49
CA GLU A 68 -15.99 -1.10 4.09
C GLU A 68 -17.25 -0.25 3.89
N ILE A 69 -18.39 -0.71 4.43
CA ILE A 69 -19.68 -0.01 4.36
C ILE A 69 -19.57 1.41 4.92
N ASN A 70 -18.82 1.60 6.02
CA ASN A 70 -18.77 2.90 6.70
C ASN A 70 -17.67 3.83 6.19
N THR A 71 -16.58 3.27 5.65
CA THR A 71 -15.34 4.04 5.48
C THR A 71 -14.77 4.01 4.07
N LEU A 72 -15.14 3.03 3.23
CA LEU A 72 -14.79 3.06 1.81
C LEU A 72 -15.66 4.11 1.11
N ASP A 73 -15.03 5.02 0.35
CA ASP A 73 -15.77 6.03 -0.40
C ASP A 73 -16.73 5.39 -1.41
N ASP A 74 -17.94 5.95 -1.53
CA ASP A 74 -19.01 5.36 -2.33
C ASP A 74 -18.64 5.22 -3.82
N SER A 75 -17.78 6.10 -4.34
CA SER A 75 -17.29 5.97 -5.72
C SER A 75 -16.46 4.71 -5.90
N TRP A 76 -15.64 4.35 -4.92
CA TRP A 76 -14.87 3.11 -4.94
C TRP A 76 -15.71 1.89 -4.60
N LEU A 77 -16.61 2.00 -3.62
CA LEU A 77 -17.51 0.92 -3.25
C LEU A 77 -18.35 0.46 -4.44
N ALA A 78 -18.79 1.38 -5.31
CA ALA A 78 -19.49 1.05 -6.54
C ALA A 78 -18.74 0.06 -7.45
N HIS A 79 -17.41 0.18 -7.50
CA HIS A 79 -16.53 -0.65 -8.33
C HIS A 79 -16.03 -1.91 -7.60
N LEU A 80 -15.91 -1.86 -6.27
CA LEU A 80 -15.32 -2.93 -5.46
C LEU A 80 -16.34 -3.81 -4.75
N LYS A 81 -17.64 -3.49 -4.85
CA LYS A 81 -18.73 -4.21 -4.17
C LYS A 81 -18.72 -5.72 -4.43
N ASP A 82 -18.35 -6.16 -5.63
CA ASP A 82 -18.34 -7.58 -5.98
C ASP A 82 -17.09 -8.26 -5.37
N ASP A 83 -15.92 -7.60 -5.43
CA ASP A 83 -14.68 -8.09 -4.84
C ASP A 83 -14.78 -8.25 -3.32
N ILE A 84 -15.39 -7.29 -2.62
CA ILE A 84 -15.52 -7.37 -1.15
C ILE A 84 -16.52 -8.44 -0.69
N THR A 85 -17.37 -8.95 -1.58
CA THR A 85 -18.29 -10.06 -1.25
C THR A 85 -17.71 -11.45 -1.56
N THR A 86 -16.53 -11.51 -2.17
CA THR A 86 -15.86 -12.78 -2.47
C THR A 86 -15.47 -13.53 -1.20
N LYS A 87 -15.41 -14.87 -1.29
CA LYS A 87 -15.01 -15.72 -0.16
C LYS A 87 -13.64 -15.31 0.39
N GLU A 88 -12.70 -14.97 -0.49
CA GLU A 88 -11.34 -14.60 -0.10
C GLU A 88 -11.30 -13.29 0.67
N PHE A 89 -12.08 -12.29 0.27
CA PHE A 89 -12.17 -11.04 1.03
C PHE A 89 -12.85 -11.26 2.39
N LEU A 90 -13.92 -12.05 2.44
CA LEU A 90 -14.57 -12.38 3.72
C LEU A 90 -13.62 -13.16 4.65
N ASP A 91 -12.78 -14.06 4.12
CA ASP A 91 -11.75 -14.76 4.89
C ASP A 91 -10.68 -13.82 5.44
N LEU A 92 -10.29 -12.79 4.68
CA LEU A 92 -9.45 -11.69 5.15
C LEU A 92 -10.11 -10.96 6.33
N LYS A 93 -11.41 -10.61 6.24
CA LYS A 93 -12.13 -9.97 7.35
C LYS A 93 -12.16 -10.84 8.61
N ARG A 94 -12.43 -12.14 8.45
CA ARG A 94 -12.36 -13.11 9.57
C ARG A 94 -10.96 -13.18 10.17
N PHE A 95 -9.91 -13.12 9.36
CA PHE A 95 -8.53 -13.05 9.84
C PHE A 95 -8.27 -11.79 10.69
N LEU A 96 -8.67 -10.60 10.22
CA LEU A 96 -8.49 -9.35 10.97
C LEU A 96 -9.31 -9.32 12.27
N ASN A 97 -10.49 -9.94 12.28
CA ASN A 97 -11.28 -10.12 13.49
C ASN A 97 -10.56 -11.02 14.50
N ARG A 98 -9.94 -12.12 14.04
CA ARG A 98 -9.10 -12.97 14.91
C ARG A 98 -7.87 -12.25 15.44
N GLU A 99 -7.19 -11.43 14.62
CA GLU A 99 -6.08 -10.59 15.08
C GLU A 99 -6.52 -9.68 16.24
N THR A 100 -7.64 -8.99 16.06
CA THR A 100 -8.21 -8.10 17.09
C THR A 100 -8.62 -8.88 18.34
N ALA A 101 -9.31 -10.01 18.20
CA ALA A 101 -9.75 -10.86 19.31
C ALA A 101 -8.58 -11.47 20.10
N ALA A 102 -7.45 -11.73 19.43
CA ALA A 102 -6.22 -12.18 20.05
C ALA A 102 -5.41 -11.05 20.72
N GLY A 103 -5.94 -9.82 20.77
CA GLY A 103 -5.26 -8.67 21.36
C GLY A 103 -4.07 -8.15 20.55
N ARG A 104 -3.94 -8.55 19.28
CA ARG A 104 -2.84 -8.09 18.42
C ARG A 104 -3.13 -6.69 17.93
N LYS A 105 -2.25 -5.74 18.25
CA LYS A 105 -2.29 -4.39 17.69
C LYS A 105 -1.83 -4.42 16.24
N TRP A 106 -2.61 -3.81 15.36
CA TRP A 106 -2.27 -3.62 13.96
C TRP A 106 -2.62 -2.21 13.50
N PHE A 107 -2.00 -1.80 12.40
CA PHE A 107 -2.08 -0.47 11.80
C PHE A 107 -2.60 -0.55 10.37
N PRO A 108 -3.16 0.55 9.83
CA PRO A 108 -3.55 1.76 10.57
C PRO A 108 -4.72 1.49 11.52
N PRO A 109 -5.18 2.48 12.34
CA PRO A 109 -6.49 2.39 12.98
C PRO A 109 -7.58 2.00 11.98
N LYS A 110 -8.61 1.27 12.43
CA LYS A 110 -9.60 0.63 11.54
C LYS A 110 -10.23 1.63 10.58
N GLU A 111 -10.65 2.78 11.10
CA GLU A 111 -11.25 3.90 10.39
C GLU A 111 -10.36 4.48 9.26
N ASP A 112 -9.05 4.33 9.40
CA ASP A 112 -8.05 4.84 8.47
C ASP A 112 -7.69 3.85 7.36
N VAL A 113 -8.08 2.57 7.45
CA VAL A 113 -7.71 1.52 6.46
C VAL A 113 -8.06 1.93 5.02
N TYR A 114 -9.19 2.62 4.84
CA TYR A 114 -9.69 3.07 3.53
C TYR A 114 -9.52 4.58 3.27
N SER A 115 -8.67 5.28 4.03
CA SER A 115 -8.43 6.73 3.83
C SER A 115 -8.02 7.08 2.40
N TRP A 116 -7.27 6.22 1.71
CA TRP A 116 -6.90 6.38 0.29
C TRP A 116 -8.11 6.63 -0.62
N SER A 117 -9.22 5.93 -0.38
CA SER A 117 -10.43 6.04 -1.21
C SER A 117 -11.15 7.37 -1.04
N ARG A 118 -11.09 7.92 0.17
CA ARG A 118 -11.77 9.18 0.55
C ARG A 118 -10.98 10.41 0.12
N HIS A 119 -9.65 10.33 0.19
CA HIS A 119 -8.76 11.38 -0.30
C HIS A 119 -8.69 11.41 -1.83
N THR A 120 -8.70 10.24 -2.47
CA THR A 120 -8.66 10.14 -3.93
C THR A 120 -9.84 9.31 -4.42
N LYS A 121 -11.00 9.98 -4.63
CA LYS A 121 -12.21 9.37 -5.22
C LYS A 121 -11.90 8.75 -6.58
N PHE A 122 -12.66 7.72 -6.98
CA PHE A 122 -12.38 6.94 -8.19
C PHE A 122 -12.19 7.80 -9.44
N ASN A 123 -13.12 8.73 -9.70
CA ASN A 123 -13.09 9.62 -10.86
C ASN A 123 -12.04 10.75 -10.79
N ASN A 124 -11.35 10.90 -9.65
CA ASN A 124 -10.33 11.92 -9.45
C ASN A 124 -8.90 11.38 -9.58
N VAL A 125 -8.74 10.07 -9.78
CA VAL A 125 -7.42 9.43 -9.92
C VAL A 125 -6.74 9.94 -11.20
N LYS A 126 -5.51 10.44 -11.05
CA LYS A 126 -4.63 10.90 -12.15
C LYS A 126 -3.32 10.12 -12.19
N VAL A 127 -2.80 9.77 -11.02
CA VAL A 127 -1.54 9.04 -10.83
C VAL A 127 -1.75 8.01 -9.73
N VAL A 128 -1.15 6.83 -9.88
CA VAL A 128 -1.16 5.79 -8.84
C VAL A 128 0.27 5.60 -8.33
N ILE A 129 0.45 5.72 -7.01
CA ILE A 129 1.71 5.40 -6.32
C ILE A 129 1.44 4.22 -5.40
N VAL A 130 2.16 3.12 -5.63
CA VAL A 130 1.96 1.86 -4.94
C VAL A 130 3.06 1.63 -3.89
N GLY A 131 2.66 1.45 -2.63
CA GLY A 131 3.50 0.94 -1.55
C GLY A 131 3.26 -0.54 -1.30
N GLN A 132 4.08 -1.18 -0.46
CA GLN A 132 3.95 -2.60 -0.14
C GLN A 132 3.00 -2.83 1.03
N ASP A 133 3.42 -2.41 2.24
CA ASP A 133 2.65 -2.46 3.48
C ASP A 133 2.61 -1.07 4.16
N PRO A 134 1.67 -0.84 5.08
CA PRO A 134 1.68 0.37 5.88
C PRO A 134 2.90 0.41 6.79
N TYR A 135 3.29 1.60 7.25
CA TYR A 135 4.30 1.70 8.30
C TYR A 135 3.84 1.00 9.58
N HIS A 136 4.72 0.17 10.15
CA HIS A 136 4.38 -0.73 11.26
C HIS A 136 4.69 -0.15 12.65
N ASN A 137 5.16 1.10 12.79
CA ASN A 137 5.36 1.69 14.12
C ASN A 137 4.19 2.61 14.52
N ASN A 138 4.10 2.87 15.83
CA ASN A 138 3.09 3.72 16.41
C ASN A 138 3.02 5.09 15.72
N ASN A 139 1.79 5.55 15.44
CA ASN A 139 1.50 6.88 14.90
C ASN A 139 2.13 7.18 13.53
N GLN A 140 2.48 6.14 12.74
CA GLN A 140 2.99 6.31 11.39
C GLN A 140 1.90 6.12 10.32
N ALA A 141 1.33 4.92 10.24
CA ALA A 141 0.36 4.58 9.21
C ALA A 141 -1.01 5.23 9.46
N HIS A 142 -1.57 5.82 8.40
CA HIS A 142 -2.87 6.48 8.43
C HIS A 142 -3.71 6.26 7.15
N GLY A 143 -3.43 5.16 6.45
CA GLY A 143 -4.20 4.74 5.28
C GLY A 143 -3.77 5.31 3.93
N LEU A 144 -2.65 6.02 3.88
CA LEU A 144 -2.01 6.50 2.65
C LEU A 144 -0.60 5.94 2.53
N ALA A 145 -0.25 5.35 1.38
CA ALA A 145 1.11 4.86 1.12
C ALA A 145 2.15 5.99 1.30
N PHE A 146 3.33 5.66 1.83
CA PHE A 146 4.45 6.57 2.11
C PHE A 146 4.18 7.75 3.05
N SER A 147 2.93 8.02 3.43
CA SER A 147 2.58 9.20 4.21
C SER A 147 2.56 8.93 5.71
N VAL A 148 2.97 9.92 6.50
CA VAL A 148 2.85 9.96 7.95
C VAL A 148 2.23 11.28 8.41
N ARG A 149 1.47 11.27 9.52
CA ARG A 149 0.91 12.51 10.09
C ARG A 149 1.96 13.26 10.93
N PRO A 150 1.90 14.60 11.02
CA PRO A 150 2.67 15.34 12.01
C PRO A 150 2.37 14.83 13.43
N PRO A 151 3.34 14.86 14.36
CA PRO A 151 4.70 15.39 14.21
C PRO A 151 5.71 14.38 13.66
N THR A 152 5.27 13.21 13.18
CA THR A 152 6.16 12.13 12.73
C THR A 152 7.02 12.60 11.54
N PRO A 153 8.36 12.54 11.64
CA PRO A 153 9.24 12.88 10.52
C PRO A 153 9.08 11.91 9.35
N ALA A 154 9.35 12.40 8.14
CA ALA A 154 9.37 11.59 6.93
C ALA A 154 10.26 10.33 7.12
N PRO A 155 9.72 9.12 6.89
CA PRO A 155 10.52 7.90 6.96
C PRO A 155 11.56 7.82 5.83
N PRO A 156 12.56 6.92 5.92
CA PRO A 156 13.62 6.81 4.91
C PRO A 156 13.12 6.66 3.47
N SER A 157 12.06 5.89 3.25
CA SER A 157 11.47 5.72 1.91
C SER A 157 10.93 7.03 1.34
N LEU A 158 10.20 7.82 2.14
CA LEU A 158 9.70 9.13 1.70
C LEU A 158 10.82 10.14 1.50
N LYS A 159 11.87 10.12 2.34
CA LYS A 159 13.06 10.94 2.13
C LYS A 159 13.72 10.65 0.78
N ASN A 160 13.79 9.38 0.38
CA ASN A 160 14.30 9.00 -0.93
C ASN A 160 13.44 9.55 -2.07
N MET A 161 12.11 9.57 -1.92
CA MET A 161 11.22 10.23 -2.89
C MET A 161 11.50 11.74 -2.98
N TYR A 162 11.72 12.43 -1.86
CA TYR A 162 12.08 13.85 -1.87
C TYR A 162 13.44 14.11 -2.52
N ILE A 163 14.43 13.23 -2.32
CA ILE A 163 15.74 13.31 -2.98
C ILE A 163 15.58 13.16 -4.50
N ALA A 164 14.80 12.18 -4.95
CA ALA A 164 14.51 12.00 -6.38
C ALA A 164 13.78 13.23 -6.96
N LEU A 165 12.77 13.74 -6.27
CA LEU A 165 12.07 14.96 -6.69
C LEU A 165 12.99 16.18 -6.76
N LYS A 166 13.91 16.36 -5.81
CA LYS A 166 14.89 17.45 -5.85
C LYS A 166 15.83 17.35 -7.05
N LYS A 167 16.20 16.13 -7.44
CA LYS A 167 17.06 15.87 -8.60
C LYS A 167 16.37 16.23 -9.90
N ASP A 168 15.10 15.84 -10.06
CA ASP A 168 14.34 16.06 -11.30
C ASP A 168 13.75 17.48 -11.36
N TYR A 169 13.44 18.07 -10.20
CA TYR A 169 12.90 19.41 -10.04
C TYR A 169 13.77 20.19 -9.05
N PRO A 170 14.85 20.85 -9.50
CA PRO A 170 15.79 21.56 -8.62
C PRO A 170 15.15 22.64 -7.73
N SER A 171 13.99 23.18 -8.12
CA SER A 171 13.22 24.14 -7.33
C SER A 171 12.32 23.52 -6.25
N PHE A 172 12.16 22.19 -6.24
CA PHE A 172 11.42 21.50 -5.18
C PHE A 172 12.15 21.68 -3.85
N GLU A 173 11.41 21.96 -2.78
CA GLU A 173 11.95 21.94 -1.42
C GLU A 173 11.14 20.93 -0.60
N PRO A 174 11.79 20.07 0.21
CA PRO A 174 11.08 19.15 1.07
C PRO A 174 10.24 19.94 2.11
N PRO A 175 9.13 19.36 2.59
CA PRO A 175 8.29 20.05 3.56
C PRO A 175 9.05 20.47 4.83
N PRO A 176 8.67 21.61 5.45
CA PRO A 176 9.29 22.07 6.68
C PRO A 176 9.14 21.02 7.81
N ASN A 177 9.97 21.14 8.85
CA ASN A 177 9.98 20.24 10.00
C ASN A 177 10.20 18.75 9.64
N LYS A 178 10.81 18.48 8.48
CA LYS A 178 11.00 17.11 7.96
C LYS A 178 9.66 16.36 7.81
N GLY A 179 8.58 17.06 7.45
CA GLY A 179 7.23 16.50 7.40
C GLY A 179 7.03 15.43 6.32
N GLY A 180 6.10 14.51 6.58
CA GLY A 180 5.77 13.40 5.67
C GLY A 180 4.28 13.27 5.31
N LEU A 181 3.50 14.34 5.50
CA LEU A 181 2.08 14.32 5.18
C LEU A 181 1.85 14.52 3.69
N LEU A 182 1.28 13.52 3.02
CA LEU A 182 1.03 13.50 1.57
C LEU A 182 -0.46 13.59 1.22
N THR A 183 -1.33 13.84 2.22
CA THR A 183 -2.75 14.17 1.99
C THR A 183 -2.92 15.25 0.91
N PRO A 184 -2.12 16.34 0.85
CA PRO A 184 -2.26 17.33 -0.21
C PRO A 184 -2.03 16.80 -1.64
N TRP A 185 -1.26 15.71 -1.80
CA TRP A 185 -1.09 15.05 -3.10
C TRP A 185 -2.28 14.15 -3.40
N ALA A 186 -2.75 13.40 -2.40
CA ALA A 186 -3.91 12.53 -2.54
C ALA A 186 -5.17 13.30 -2.97
N ASP A 187 -5.43 14.44 -2.33
CA ASP A 187 -6.57 15.32 -2.65
C ASP A 187 -6.48 15.93 -4.06
N ARG A 188 -5.30 15.92 -4.69
CA ARG A 188 -5.06 16.43 -6.06
C ARG A 188 -5.14 15.34 -7.13
N GLY A 189 -5.43 14.10 -6.75
CA GLY A 189 -5.61 12.97 -7.67
C GLY A 189 -4.48 11.94 -7.66
N VAL A 190 -3.57 11.98 -6.68
CA VAL A 190 -2.53 10.95 -6.53
C VAL A 190 -3.04 9.83 -5.63
N LEU A 191 -3.43 8.70 -6.20
CA LEU A 191 -3.86 7.53 -5.44
C LEU A 191 -2.66 6.90 -4.73
N MET A 192 -2.58 7.07 -3.41
CA MET A 192 -1.51 6.55 -2.55
C MET A 192 -1.94 5.22 -1.91
N LEU A 193 -1.75 4.11 -2.62
CA LEU A 193 -2.30 2.79 -2.24
C LEU A 193 -1.19 1.81 -1.83
N ASN A 194 -1.37 1.08 -0.73
CA ASN A 194 -0.49 -0.06 -0.42
C ASN A 194 -1.09 -1.35 -0.99
N THR A 195 -0.25 -2.31 -1.41
CA THR A 195 -0.75 -3.64 -1.81
C THR A 195 -1.34 -4.43 -0.65
N CYS A 196 -0.79 -4.25 0.56
CA CYS A 196 -1.35 -4.72 1.81
C CYS A 196 -1.85 -3.51 2.60
N LEU A 197 -3.12 -3.49 3.01
CA LEU A 197 -3.71 -2.31 3.67
C LEU A 197 -3.53 -2.28 5.18
N THR A 198 -3.01 -3.35 5.78
CA THR A 198 -2.86 -3.46 7.23
C THR A 198 -1.57 -4.19 7.60
N VAL A 199 -1.04 -3.95 8.80
CA VAL A 199 0.17 -4.63 9.30
C VAL A 199 0.13 -4.69 10.82
N ARG A 200 0.62 -5.76 11.45
CA ARG A 200 0.81 -5.77 12.90
C ARG A 200 1.83 -4.74 13.35
N ALA A 201 1.64 -4.23 14.56
CA ALA A 201 2.61 -3.34 15.17
C ALA A 201 3.97 -4.02 15.29
N HIS A 202 5.01 -3.34 14.80
CA HIS A 202 6.42 -3.76 14.85
C HIS A 202 6.76 -5.04 14.07
N GLU A 203 5.85 -5.55 13.23
CA GLU A 203 6.06 -6.77 12.44
C GLU A 203 5.67 -6.51 10.97
N ALA A 204 6.63 -5.99 10.19
CA ALA A 204 6.46 -5.76 8.75
C ALA A 204 6.02 -7.03 8.01
N ASN A 205 5.23 -6.88 6.95
CA ASN A 205 4.69 -7.99 6.13
C ASN A 205 3.84 -9.05 6.87
N SER A 206 3.49 -8.84 8.14
CA SER A 206 2.73 -9.78 8.97
C SER A 206 1.33 -10.14 8.43
N HIS A 207 0.73 -9.25 7.63
CA HIS A 207 -0.56 -9.47 6.98
C HIS A 207 -0.41 -9.77 5.47
N SER A 208 0.80 -10.05 4.98
CA SER A 208 1.00 -10.45 3.60
C SER A 208 0.30 -11.77 3.28
N ASN A 209 -0.14 -11.93 2.04
CA ASN A 209 -0.85 -13.11 1.52
C ASN A 209 -2.13 -13.46 2.31
N ARG A 210 -2.71 -12.48 3.01
CA ARG A 210 -3.99 -12.65 3.74
C ARG A 210 -5.21 -12.25 2.93
N GLY A 211 -5.02 -11.70 1.72
CA GLY A 211 -6.10 -11.36 0.78
C GLY A 211 -6.09 -9.91 0.31
N TRP A 212 -5.32 -9.03 0.97
CA TRP A 212 -5.23 -7.63 0.58
C TRP A 212 -4.66 -7.43 -0.82
N GLU A 213 -3.63 -8.20 -1.18
CA GLU A 213 -2.96 -8.09 -2.47
C GLU A 213 -3.94 -8.42 -3.60
N ARG A 214 -4.77 -9.44 -3.41
CA ARG A 214 -5.82 -9.78 -4.37
C ARG A 214 -6.87 -8.68 -4.49
N PHE A 215 -7.27 -8.07 -3.36
CA PHE A 215 -8.21 -6.96 -3.36
C PHE A 215 -7.65 -5.71 -4.06
N THR A 216 -6.38 -5.37 -3.82
CA THR A 216 -5.77 -4.14 -4.35
C THR A 216 -5.26 -4.28 -5.78
N GLN A 217 -4.96 -5.50 -6.26
CA GLN A 217 -4.46 -5.75 -7.61
C GLN A 217 -5.55 -6.06 -8.64
N LYS A 218 -6.76 -6.48 -8.22
CA LYS A 218 -7.84 -6.86 -9.14
C LYS A 218 -8.62 -5.70 -9.76
N GLY A 219 -8.23 -4.45 -9.52
CA GLY A 219 -8.84 -3.27 -10.15
C GLY A 219 -8.49 -3.08 -11.63
N HIS A 220 -8.60 -4.14 -12.44
CA HIS A 220 -8.38 -4.16 -13.89
C HIS A 220 -9.65 -4.56 -14.64
#